data_AF-A0A1C5BX97-F1
#
_entry.id   AF-A0A1C5BX97-F1
#
_cell.length_a   1.000
_cell.length_b   1.000
_cell.length_c   1.000
_cell.angle_alpha   90.00
_cell.angle_beta   90.00
_cell.angle_gamma   90.00
#
_symmetry.space_group_name_H-M   'P 1'
#
loop_
_entity.id
_entity.type
_entity.pdbx_description
1 polymer ?
#
loop_
_entity_poly.entity_id
_entity_poly.type
_entity_poly.pdbx_seq_one_letter_code
_entity_poly.pdbx_strand_id
1 'polypeptide(L)'
;MLTAYQALRTAMTDATDSVSGTDPDRAGFTTALTAARDQLILAAGVIADMHIDLVGTIGHHVLAQLLPARRVRTKDRIVRRAISKCNARGPTIDRTTCKATISINMLTGSP
;
A
#
# COMPACT_ATOMS: atom_id res chain seq x y z
N MET A 1 2.76 -2.05 21.03
CA MET A 1 3.99 -2.69 20.53
C MET A 1 4.45 -1.97 19.27
N LEU A 2 5.43 -1.08 19.38
CA LEU A 2 5.93 -0.27 18.26
C LEU A 2 6.90 -1.04 17.36
N THR A 3 7.74 -1.89 17.97
CA THR A 3 8.80 -2.65 17.29
C THR A 3 8.26 -3.59 16.23
N ALA A 4 7.23 -4.38 16.55
CA ALA A 4 6.59 -5.29 15.59
C ALA A 4 5.99 -4.54 14.40
N TYR A 5 5.36 -3.39 14.65
CA TYR A 5 4.82 -2.54 13.60
C TYR A 5 5.92 -1.99 12.68
N GLN A 6 7.03 -1.53 13.25
CA GLN A 6 8.17 -1.02 12.49
C GLN A 6 8.83 -2.13 11.67
N ALA A 7 9.04 -3.31 12.23
CA ALA A 7 9.59 -4.47 11.51
C ALA A 7 8.73 -4.86 10.30
N LEU A 8 7.40 -4.91 10.47
CA LEU A 8 6.48 -5.14 9.36
C LEU A 8 6.57 -4.04 8.31
N ARG A 9 6.68 -2.77 8.73
CA ARG A 9 6.79 -1.65 7.80
C ARG A 9 8.08 -1.71 6.97
N THR A 10 9.19 -2.08 7.59
CA THR A 10 10.46 -2.30 6.88
C THR A 10 10.35 -3.42 5.86
N ALA A 11 9.83 -4.59 6.26
CA ALA A 11 9.63 -5.72 5.33
C ALA A 11 8.71 -5.37 4.14
N MET A 12 7.68 -4.56 4.38
CA MET A 12 6.81 -4.05 3.31
C MET A 12 7.57 -3.12 2.35
N THR A 13 8.45 -2.27 2.85
CA THR A 13 9.29 -1.37 2.03
C THR A 13 10.31 -2.15 1.22
N ASP A 14 11.03 -3.09 1.84
CA ASP A 14 12.00 -3.95 1.16
C ASP A 14 11.33 -4.75 0.02
N ALA A 15 10.11 -5.23 0.26
CA ALA A 15 9.31 -5.90 -0.75
C ALA A 15 9.00 -4.99 -1.94
N THR A 16 8.49 -3.77 -1.73
CA THR A 16 8.16 -2.88 -2.84
C THR A 16 9.37 -2.33 -3.56
N ASP A 17 10.49 -2.13 -2.87
CA ASP A 17 11.75 -1.67 -3.46
C ASP A 17 12.40 -2.76 -4.32
N SER A 18 12.13 -4.04 -4.04
CA SER A 18 12.62 -5.17 -4.84
C SER A 18 12.01 -5.26 -6.25
N VAL A 19 10.84 -4.65 -6.48
CA VAL A 19 10.13 -4.69 -7.76
C VAL A 19 9.96 -3.27 -8.31
N SER A 20 10.79 -2.93 -9.32
CA SER A 20 10.78 -1.62 -9.96
C SER A 20 9.39 -1.20 -10.43
N GLY A 21 8.96 0.01 -10.06
CA GLY A 21 7.66 0.57 -10.46
C GLY A 21 6.49 0.14 -9.58
N THR A 22 6.74 -0.61 -8.51
CA THR A 22 5.71 -0.91 -7.50
C THR A 22 5.47 0.31 -6.62
N ASP A 23 4.24 0.81 -6.60
CA ASP A 23 3.83 1.88 -5.68
C ASP A 23 3.84 1.35 -4.23
N PRO A 24 4.67 1.92 -3.31
CA PRO A 24 4.76 1.46 -1.92
C PRO A 24 3.44 1.59 -1.15
N ASP A 25 2.52 2.44 -1.61
CA ASP A 25 1.20 2.57 -1.01
C ASP A 25 0.30 1.35 -1.24
N ARG A 26 0.67 0.46 -2.17
CA ARG A 26 -0.07 -0.77 -2.48
C ARG A 26 0.24 -1.90 -1.51
N ALA A 27 1.31 -1.79 -0.72
CA ALA A 27 1.66 -2.78 0.29
C ALA A 27 0.61 -2.78 1.42
N GLY A 28 -0.13 -3.89 1.55
CA GLY A 28 -1.18 -4.05 2.55
C GLY A 28 -0.64 -4.48 3.92
N PHE A 29 -0.89 -3.68 4.97
CA PHE A 29 -0.46 -4.01 6.33
C PHE A 29 -1.13 -5.28 6.87
N THR A 30 -2.42 -5.49 6.57
CA THR A 30 -3.15 -6.70 6.98
C THR A 30 -2.53 -7.96 6.39
N THR A 31 -2.14 -7.92 5.11
CA THR A 31 -1.44 -9.04 4.46
C THR A 31 -0.12 -9.34 5.17
N ALA A 32 0.70 -8.31 5.40
CA ALA A 32 1.99 -8.47 6.09
C ALA A 32 1.83 -9.06 7.50
N LEU A 33 0.84 -8.57 8.26
CA LEU A 33 0.55 -9.05 9.60
C LEU A 33 0.06 -10.50 9.60
N THR A 34 -0.83 -10.87 8.68
CA THR A 34 -1.32 -12.26 8.56
C THR A 34 -0.19 -13.20 8.17
N ALA A 35 0.63 -12.83 7.19
CA ALA A 35 1.78 -13.65 6.79
C ALA A 35 2.79 -13.84 7.93
N ALA A 36 3.09 -12.79 8.68
CA ALA A 36 3.97 -12.88 9.86
C ALA A 36 3.38 -13.78 10.96
N ARG A 37 2.07 -13.70 11.17
CA ARG A 37 1.36 -14.58 12.11
C ARG A 37 1.45 -16.04 11.67
N ASP A 38 1.22 -16.32 10.40
CA ASP A 38 1.26 -17.68 9.86
C ASP A 38 2.67 -18.27 9.96
N GLN A 39 3.72 -17.48 9.73
CA GLN A 39 5.10 -17.91 9.94
C GLN A 39 5.40 -18.28 11.40
N LEU A 40 4.88 -17.51 12.35
CA LEU A 40 5.02 -17.80 13.78
C LEU A 40 4.26 -19.08 14.17
N ILE A 41 3.04 -19.26 13.68
CA ILE A 41 2.21 -20.43 13.98
C ILE A 41 2.81 -21.71 13.39
N LEU A 42 3.31 -21.64 12.16
CA LEU A 42 3.88 -22.78 11.44
C LEU A 42 5.34 -23.06 11.83
N ALA A 43 5.95 -22.24 12.71
CA ALA A 43 7.37 -22.29 13.04
C ALA A 43 8.25 -22.35 11.78
N ALA A 44 7.88 -21.58 10.74
CA ALA A 44 8.40 -21.73 9.39
C ALA A 44 9.93 -21.54 9.28
N GLY A 45 10.53 -20.71 10.14
CA GLY A 45 11.98 -20.49 10.21
C GLY A 45 12.75 -21.42 11.15
N VAL A 46 12.08 -22.38 11.79
CA VAL A 46 12.68 -23.37 12.72
C VAL A 46 12.72 -24.76 12.11
N ILE A 47 11.74 -25.09 11.25
CA ILE A 47 11.54 -26.44 10.72
C ILE A 47 12.07 -26.60 9.28
N ALA A 48 12.21 -25.51 8.52
CA ALA A 48 12.65 -25.54 7.13
C ALA A 48 13.88 -24.64 6.89
N ASP A 49 14.71 -25.03 5.91
CA ASP A 49 15.76 -24.17 5.34
C ASP A 49 15.07 -23.00 4.64
N MET A 50 14.95 -21.87 5.36
CA MET A 50 14.24 -20.70 4.88
C MET A 50 15.08 -19.99 3.83
N HIS A 51 14.48 -19.66 2.68
CA HIS A 51 15.15 -18.84 1.68
C HIS A 51 15.47 -17.47 2.29
N ILE A 52 16.75 -17.20 2.51
CA ILE A 52 17.23 -15.91 3.05
C ILE A 52 17.39 -14.95 1.88
N ASP A 53 16.28 -14.36 1.45
CA ASP A 53 16.31 -13.18 0.59
C ASP A 53 15.91 -11.92 1.38
N LEU A 54 16.28 -10.76 0.86
CA LEU A 54 15.99 -9.47 1.51
C LEU A 54 14.48 -9.23 1.66
N VAL A 55 13.68 -9.74 0.71
CA VAL A 55 12.23 -9.59 0.69
C VAL A 55 11.56 -10.46 1.75
N GLY A 56 12.09 -11.66 1.97
CA GLY A 56 11.56 -12.66 2.87
C GLY A 56 10.17 -13.15 2.47
N THR A 57 9.71 -14.22 3.12
CA THR A 57 8.38 -14.78 2.87
C THR A 57 7.25 -13.78 3.17
N ILE A 58 7.42 -12.85 4.11
CA ILE A 58 6.43 -11.79 4.38
C ILE A 58 6.31 -10.86 3.17
N GLY A 59 7.43 -10.39 2.63
CA GLY A 59 7.45 -9.50 1.47
C GLY A 59 6.88 -10.17 0.22
N HIS A 60 7.18 -11.46 0.00
CA HIS A 60 6.59 -12.23 -1.11
C HIS A 60 5.07 -12.31 -1.02
N HIS A 61 4.50 -12.55 0.16
CA HIS A 61 3.05 -12.51 0.35
C HIS A 61 2.46 -11.13 0.08
N VAL A 62 3.15 -10.05 0.50
CA VAL A 62 2.73 -8.68 0.21
C VAL A 62 2.73 -8.40 -1.29
N LEU A 63 3.77 -8.82 -2.03
CA LEU A 63 3.86 -8.66 -3.48
C LEU A 63 2.81 -9.48 -4.22
N ALA A 64 2.50 -10.70 -3.74
CA ALA A 64 1.46 -11.55 -4.32
C ALA A 64 0.04 -10.98 -4.12
N GLN A 65 -0.16 -10.13 -3.11
CA GLN A 65 -1.47 -9.59 -2.73
C GLN A 65 -1.46 -8.05 -2.65
N LEU A 66 -0.78 -7.40 -3.58
CA LEU A 66 -0.77 -5.94 -3.67
C LEU A 66 -2.19 -5.40 -3.78
N LEU A 67 -2.49 -4.38 -2.98
CA LEU A 67 -3.76 -3.68 -3.06
C LEU A 67 -3.97 -3.12 -4.48
N PRO A 68 -5.22 -2.94 -4.92
CA PRO A 68 -5.50 -2.27 -6.19
C PRO A 68 -4.76 -0.94 -6.26
N ALA A 69 -4.29 -0.58 -7.46
CA ALA A 69 -3.66 0.71 -7.68
C ALA A 69 -4.57 1.82 -7.13
N ARG A 70 -3.95 2.77 -6.41
CA ARG A 70 -4.69 3.87 -5.80
C ARG A 70 -5.48 4.57 -6.91
N ARG A 71 -6.80 4.69 -6.72
CA ARG A 71 -7.66 5.37 -7.70
C ARG A 71 -7.11 6.77 -7.95
N VAL A 72 -7.01 7.15 -9.22
CA VAL A 72 -6.66 8.51 -9.60
C VAL A 72 -7.61 9.46 -8.89
N ARG A 73 -7.04 10.37 -8.13
CA ARG A 73 -7.82 11.32 -7.37
C ARG A 73 -8.30 12.41 -8.33
N THR A 74 -9.58 12.40 -8.64
CA THR A 74 -10.23 13.32 -9.59
C THR A 74 -10.65 14.65 -8.97
N LYS A 75 -10.67 14.72 -7.63
CA LYS A 75 -10.93 15.96 -6.89
C LYS A 75 -9.62 16.52 -6.36
N ASP A 76 -9.35 17.77 -6.69
CA ASP A 76 -8.27 18.55 -6.08
C ASP A 76 -8.31 18.45 -4.55
N ARG A 77 -7.15 18.59 -3.91
CA ARG A 77 -7.10 18.96 -2.49
C ARG A 77 -7.58 20.41 -2.36
N ILE A 78 -8.90 20.59 -2.48
CA ILE A 78 -9.51 21.89 -2.34
C ILE A 78 -9.35 22.36 -0.89
N VAL A 79 -8.87 23.59 -0.74
CA VAL A 79 -9.03 24.35 0.50
C VAL A 79 -10.53 24.49 0.73
N ARG A 80 -11.05 23.69 1.65
CA ARG A 80 -12.45 23.74 2.06
C ARG A 80 -12.80 25.19 2.45
N ARG A 81 -14.04 25.64 2.19
CA ARG A 81 -14.51 27.00 2.52
C ARG A 81 -14.00 27.43 3.91
N ALA A 82 -13.59 28.69 4.06
CA ALA A 82 -12.98 29.18 5.29
C ALA A 82 -13.78 28.85 6.57
N ILE A 83 -15.11 28.79 6.46
CA ILE A 83 -16.06 28.50 7.55
C ILE A 83 -16.27 27.01 7.84
N SER A 84 -15.61 26.11 7.12
CA SER A 84 -15.90 24.69 7.18
C SER A 84 -14.91 23.94 8.10
N LYS A 85 -15.41 23.01 8.93
CA LYS A 85 -14.68 22.14 9.89
C LYS A 85 -13.30 21.59 9.46
N CYS A 86 -13.04 21.37 8.18
CA CYS A 86 -11.76 20.87 7.66
C CYS A 86 -11.17 21.84 6.62
N ASN A 87 -11.19 23.13 6.93
CA ASN A 87 -10.48 24.13 6.13
C ASN A 87 -8.97 23.87 6.17
N ALA A 88 -8.32 23.92 5.01
CA ALA A 88 -6.86 23.87 4.98
C ALA A 88 -6.36 25.25 5.43
N ARG A 89 -5.72 25.32 6.60
CA ARG A 89 -5.12 26.53 7.15
C ARG A 89 -3.61 26.36 7.19
N GLY A 90 -2.87 27.38 6.76
CA GLY A 90 -1.41 27.43 6.89
C GLY A 90 -0.70 27.92 5.62
N PRO A 91 0.59 28.30 5.73
CA PRO A 91 1.39 28.80 4.61
C PRO A 91 1.74 27.70 3.59
N THR A 92 1.88 26.44 4.03
CA THR A 92 2.30 25.31 3.20
C THR A 92 1.11 24.46 2.76
N ILE A 93 0.24 25.03 1.92
CA ILE A 93 -0.87 24.28 1.31
C ILE A 93 -0.51 24.00 -0.15
N ASP A 94 -0.37 22.71 -0.46
CA ASP A 94 -0.24 22.24 -1.83
C ASP A 94 -1.54 22.48 -2.62
N ARG A 95 -1.42 23.27 -3.68
CA ARG A 95 -2.50 23.69 -4.58
C ARG A 95 -2.32 23.11 -5.99
N THR A 96 -1.40 22.17 -6.18
CA THR A 96 -1.16 21.60 -7.50
C THR A 96 -2.35 20.76 -7.96
N THR A 97 -2.86 21.10 -9.15
CA THR A 97 -3.91 20.35 -9.84
C THR A 97 -3.24 19.45 -10.88
N CYS A 98 -3.46 18.14 -10.77
CA CYS A 98 -2.93 17.17 -11.73
C CYS A 98 -4.01 16.79 -12.75
N LYS A 99 -3.60 16.66 -14.02
CA LYS A 99 -4.48 16.13 -15.08
C LYS A 99 -4.76 14.65 -14.81
N ALA A 100 -6.03 14.27 -14.83
CA ALA A 100 -6.49 12.89 -14.69
C ALA A 100 -7.25 12.46 -15.95
N THR A 101 -6.88 11.33 -16.53
CA THR A 101 -7.61 10.70 -17.64
C THR A 101 -8.44 9.54 -17.07
N ILE A 102 -9.75 9.54 -17.33
CA ILE A 102 -10.66 8.47 -16.90
C ILE A 102 -11.19 7.79 -18.17
N SER A 103 -10.86 6.52 -18.35
CA SER A 103 -11.44 5.68 -19.41
C SER A 103 -12.61 4.89 -18.84
N ILE A 104 -13.79 5.03 -19.44
CA ILE A 104 -15.01 4.32 -19.04
C ILE A 104 -15.41 3.40 -20.19
N ASN A 105 -15.37 2.09 -19.95
CA ASN A 105 -15.84 1.10 -20.90
C ASN A 105 -17.23 0.65 -20.48
N MET A 106 -18.23 0.89 -21.33
CA MET A 106 -19.57 0.35 -21.12
C MET A 106 -19.66 -1.01 -21.79
N LEU A 107 -19.87 -2.06 -20.99
CA LEU A 107 -20.18 -3.38 -21.51
C LEU A 107 -21.66 -3.38 -21.88
N THR A 108 -21.96 -3.29 -23.17
CA THR A 108 -23.31 -3.55 -23.66
C THR A 108 -23.56 -5.05 -23.48
N GLY A 109 -24.58 -5.40 -22.69
CA GLY A 109 -24.95 -6.79 -22.46
C GLY A 109 -25.08 -7.54 -23.78
N SER A 110 -24.38 -8.66 -23.91
CA SER A 110 -24.61 -9.62 -24.98
C SER A 110 -26.04 -10.17 -24.89
N PRO A 111 -26.69 -10.45 -26.04
CA PRO A 111 -28.11 -10.76 -26.15
C PRO A 111 -28.54 -12.02 -25.38
#